data_AF-W0K8Y8-F1
#
_entry.id   AF-W0K8Y8-F1
#
_cell.length_a   1.000
_cell.length_b   1.000
_cell.length_c   1.000
_cell.angle_alpha   90.00
_cell.angle_beta   90.00
_cell.angle_gamma   90.00
#
_symmetry.space_group_name_H-M   'P 1'
#
loop_
_entity.id
_entity.type
_entity.pdbx_description
1 polymer ?
#
loop_
_entity_poly.entity_id
_entity_poly.type
_entity_poly.pdbx_seq_one_letter_code
_entity_poly.pdbx_strand_id
1 'polypeptide(L)'
;DPAEVMQNISPKSGLNLNSQMVFLSILESIEPEVVNAGHDYRQPDSAATLLTSLNELGERQLVKVVKWAKGLPGFRNLHVDDQMTVIQHSWMGVMVFAL
;
A
#
# COMPACT_ATOMS: atom_id res chain seq x y z
N ASP A 1 -33.40 -23.57 36.96
CA ASP A 1 -32.41 -24.28 36.16
C ASP A 1 -31.76 -23.28 35.20
N PRO A 2 -30.42 -23.29 35.03
CA PRO A 2 -29.66 -22.18 34.47
C PRO A 2 -29.17 -22.47 33.04
N ALA A 3 -29.70 -21.79 32.03
CA ALA A 3 -29.12 -21.62 30.69
C ALA A 3 -30.17 -20.81 29.91
N GLU A 4 -29.92 -19.70 29.22
CA GLU A 4 -28.75 -19.27 28.48
C GLU A 4 -28.65 -17.74 28.61
N VAL A 5 -27.67 -17.26 29.38
CA VAL A 5 -27.13 -15.94 29.10
C VAL A 5 -26.31 -16.10 27.84
N MET A 6 -26.90 -15.79 26.68
CA MET A 6 -26.18 -15.55 25.44
C MET A 6 -25.25 -14.36 25.68
N GLN A 7 -24.08 -14.63 26.26
CA GLN A 7 -22.95 -13.74 26.18
C GLN A 7 -22.64 -13.61 24.69
N ASN A 8 -23.11 -12.52 24.09
CA ASN A 8 -22.59 -12.04 22.83
C ASN A 8 -21.08 -11.90 23.03
N ILE A 9 -20.34 -12.91 22.59
CA ILE A 9 -18.89 -12.87 22.44
C ILE A 9 -18.66 -11.91 21.28
N SER A 10 -18.74 -10.61 21.59
CA SER A 10 -18.13 -9.60 20.76
C SER A 10 -16.67 -10.05 20.61
N PRO A 11 -16.14 -10.23 19.38
CA PRO A 11 -14.74 -10.49 19.21
C PRO A 11 -14.03 -9.27 19.78
N LYS A 12 -13.52 -9.39 21.01
CA LYS A 12 -12.75 -8.34 21.67
C LYS A 12 -11.62 -8.02 20.70
N SER A 13 -11.71 -6.83 20.11
CA SER A 13 -10.72 -6.22 19.23
C SER A 13 -9.40 -6.16 19.99
N GLY A 14 -8.63 -7.24 19.95
CA GLY A 14 -7.43 -7.47 20.73
C GLY A 14 -6.22 -6.74 20.17
N LEU A 15 -6.38 -5.48 19.77
CA LEU A 15 -5.27 -4.59 19.45
C LEU A 15 -5.20 -3.55 20.55
N ASN A 16 -4.21 -3.68 21.44
CA ASN A 16 -3.87 -2.65 22.42
C ASN A 16 -3.68 -1.31 21.70
N LEU A 17 -4.28 -0.22 22.20
CA LEU A 17 -4.16 1.13 21.62
C LEU A 17 -2.70 1.56 21.40
N ASN A 18 -1.79 1.13 22.28
CA ASN A 18 -0.36 1.37 22.12
C ASN A 18 0.21 0.69 20.87
N SER A 19 -0.21 -0.55 20.59
CA SER A 19 0.19 -1.27 19.38
C SER A 19 -0.36 -0.61 18.12
N GLN A 20 -1.58 -0.05 18.18
CA GLN A 20 -2.17 0.69 17.06
C GLN A 20 -1.39 1.99 16.77
N MET A 21 -1.03 2.75 17.81
CA MET A 21 -0.23 3.98 17.66
C MET A 21 1.16 3.70 17.07
N VAL A 22 1.83 2.65 17.54
CA VAL A 22 3.13 2.23 16.99
C VAL A 22 2.98 1.81 15.52
N PHE A 23 1.92 1.07 15.20
CA PHE A 23 1.66 0.66 13.81
C PHE A 23 1.46 1.86 12.88
N LEU A 24 0.60 2.82 13.28
CA LEU A 24 0.39 4.06 12.51
C LEU A 24 1.67 4.88 12.35
N SER A 25 2.48 5.00 13.41
CA SER A 25 3.76 5.70 13.36
C SER A 25 4.74 5.05 12.37
N ILE A 26 4.77 3.71 12.30
CA ILE A 26 5.57 3.01 11.30
C ILE A 26 5.05 3.33 9.90
N LEU A 27 3.73 3.24 9.66
CA LEU A 27 3.13 3.50 8.35
C LEU A 27 3.45 4.91 7.84
N GLU A 28 3.33 5.92 8.70
CA GLU A 28 3.68 7.31 8.39
C GLU A 28 5.18 7.44 8.06
N SER A 29 6.05 6.74 8.80
CA SER A 29 7.50 6.82 8.57
C SER A 29 7.98 6.17 7.27
N ILE A 30 7.23 5.20 6.74
CA ILE A 30 7.59 4.47 5.51
C ILE A 30 6.88 5.01 4.27
N GLU A 31 6.05 6.04 4.42
CA GLU A 31 5.24 6.59 3.35
C GLU A 31 6.10 7.00 2.13
N PRO A 32 5.72 6.59 0.90
CA PRO A 32 6.48 6.96 -0.28
C PRO A 32 6.46 8.46 -0.55
N GLU A 33 7.62 9.01 -0.93
CA GLU A 33 7.66 10.34 -1.52
C GLU A 33 6.87 10.40 -2.84
N VAL A 34 6.20 11.52 -3.07
CA VAL A 34 5.52 11.82 -4.32
C VAL A 34 6.53 11.84 -5.47
N VAL A 35 6.19 11.14 -6.55
CA VAL A 35 6.96 11.10 -7.79
C VAL A 35 6.20 11.77 -8.92
N ASN A 36 6.91 12.53 -9.75
CA ASN A 36 6.35 13.18 -10.93
C ASN A 36 6.64 12.37 -12.19
N ALA A 37 5.73 12.46 -13.16
CA ALA A 37 5.86 11.83 -14.47
C ALA A 37 7.04 12.39 -15.30
N GLY A 38 7.58 13.56 -14.94
CA GLY A 38 8.66 14.20 -15.70
C GLY A 38 8.22 14.74 -17.06
N HIS A 39 6.91 14.97 -17.24
CA HIS A 39 6.30 15.41 -18.48
C HIS A 39 6.89 16.74 -18.98
N ASP A 40 7.35 16.78 -20.24
CA ASP A 40 7.85 17.99 -20.87
C ASP A 40 6.69 18.82 -21.43
N TYR A 41 6.30 19.86 -20.69
CA TYR A 41 5.24 20.81 -21.08
C TYR A 41 5.50 21.59 -22.37
N ARG A 42 6.67 21.42 -23.01
CA ARG A 42 7.01 22.01 -24.31
C ARG A 42 6.54 21.19 -25.49
N GLN A 43 6.12 19.94 -25.27
CA GLN A 43 5.58 19.09 -26.32
C GLN A 43 4.05 19.16 -26.37
N PRO A 44 3.43 19.02 -27.56
CA PRO A 44 1.98 18.98 -27.66
C PRO A 44 1.42 17.75 -26.92
N ASP A 45 0.37 17.98 -26.12
CA ASP A 45 -0.37 16.95 -25.38
C ASP A 45 -1.13 16.04 -26.35
N SER A 46 -0.42 15.03 -26.86
CA SER A 46 -1.04 13.92 -27.58
C SER A 46 -1.34 12.76 -26.63
N ALA A 47 -2.34 11.94 -26.94
CA ALA A 47 -2.63 10.74 -26.16
C ALA A 47 -1.40 9.83 -26.00
N ALA A 48 -0.56 9.72 -27.03
CA ALA A 48 0.67 8.93 -26.98
C ALA A 48 1.70 9.51 -25.99
N THR A 49 1.89 10.83 -25.97
CA THR A 49 2.81 11.52 -25.06
C THR A 49 2.36 11.39 -23.60
N LEU A 50 1.05 11.52 -23.35
CA LEU A 50 0.47 11.37 -22.02
C LEU A 50 0.57 9.93 -21.51
N LEU A 51 0.24 8.94 -22.35
CA LEU A 51 0.39 7.52 -21.99
C LEU A 51 1.85 7.16 -21.69
N THR A 52 2.80 7.70 -22.45
CA THR A 52 4.24 7.49 -22.17
C THR A 52 4.62 8.07 -20.82
N SER A 53 4.18 9.30 -20.52
CA SER A 53 4.45 9.96 -19.23
C SER A 53 3.81 9.21 -18.05
N LEU A 54 2.60 8.66 -18.24
CA LEU A 54 1.93 7.82 -17.25
C LEU A 54 2.66 6.48 -17.03
N ASN A 55 3.18 5.85 -18.08
CA ASN A 55 3.99 4.65 -17.95
C ASN A 55 5.28 4.93 -17.16
N GLU A 56 5.99 6.02 -17.49
CA GLU A 56 7.20 6.42 -16.74
C GLU A 56 6.89 6.73 -15.27
N LEU A 57 5.75 7.38 -14.99
CA LEU A 57 5.28 7.58 -13.63
C LEU A 57 5.01 6.23 -12.94
N GLY A 58 4.34 5.31 -13.63
CA GLY A 58 3.99 4.01 -13.09
C GLY A 58 5.21 3.16 -12.74
N GLU A 59 6.24 3.16 -13.59
CA GLU A 59 7.52 2.50 -13.31
C GLU A 59 8.18 3.06 -12.04
N ARG A 60 8.20 4.38 -11.88
CA ARG A 60 8.77 5.04 -10.68
C ARG A 60 7.94 4.74 -9.43
N GLN A 61 6.62 4.76 -9.53
CA GLN A 61 5.72 4.42 -8.42
C GLN A 61 5.87 2.97 -8.01
N LEU A 62 6.00 2.03 -8.95
CA LEU A 62 6.16 0.60 -8.64
C LEU A 62 7.40 0.34 -7.78
N VAL A 63 8.54 0.98 -8.09
CA VAL A 63 9.76 0.88 -7.27
C VAL A 63 9.51 1.37 -5.84
N LYS A 64 8.77 2.46 -5.69
CA LYS A 64 8.40 3.02 -4.39
C LYS A 64 7.43 2.09 -3.63
N VAL A 65 6.43 1.51 -4.30
CA VAL A 65 5.50 0.53 -3.71
C VAL A 65 6.23 -0.71 -3.21
N VAL A 66 7.20 -1.23 -3.97
CA VAL A 66 8.03 -2.36 -3.53
C VAL A 66 8.83 -2.01 -2.27
N LYS A 67 9.41 -0.81 -2.21
CA LYS A 67 10.15 -0.33 -1.03
C LYS A 67 9.24 -0.16 0.17
N TRP A 68 8.04 0.40 -0.03
CA TRP A 68 7.01 0.58 0.99
C TRP A 68 6.50 -0.74 1.54
N ALA A 69 6.17 -1.70 0.67
CA ALA A 69 5.73 -3.04 1.06
C ALA A 69 6.77 -3.72 1.96
N LYS A 70 8.07 -3.59 1.63
CA LYS A 70 9.17 -4.08 2.47
C LYS A 70 9.28 -3.39 3.83
N GLY A 71 8.71 -2.19 4.00
CA GLY A 71 8.63 -1.47 5.27
C GLY A 71 7.46 -1.88 6.14
N LEU A 72 6.44 -2.56 5.58
CA LEU A 72 5.26 -2.97 6.32
C LEU A 72 5.58 -4.02 7.39
N PRO A 73 5.09 -3.84 8.63
CA PRO A 73 5.22 -4.85 9.68
C PRO A 73 4.66 -6.20 9.22
N GLY A 74 5.48 -7.26 9.30
CA GLY A 74 5.08 -8.62 8.94
C GLY A 74 5.26 -8.99 7.47
N PHE A 75 5.39 -8.03 6.54
CA PHE A 75 5.53 -8.34 5.11
C PHE A 75 6.80 -9.14 4.79
N ARG A 76 7.92 -8.79 5.44
CA ARG A 76 9.20 -9.51 5.28
C ARG A 76 9.20 -10.93 5.87
N ASN A 77 8.19 -11.27 6.68
CA ASN A 77 8.07 -12.61 7.25
C ASN A 77 7.42 -13.60 6.27
N LEU A 78 6.85 -13.11 5.16
CA LEU A 78 6.29 -13.92 4.09
C LEU A 78 7.40 -14.54 3.25
N HIS A 79 7.11 -15.67 2.59
CA HIS A 79 8.00 -16.24 1.59
C HIS A 79 8.23 -15.25 0.44
N VAL A 80 9.39 -15.30 -0.23
CA VAL A 80 9.71 -14.37 -1.33
C VAL A 80 8.69 -14.47 -2.47
N ASP A 81 8.23 -15.68 -2.76
CA ASP A 81 7.19 -15.91 -3.79
C ASP A 81 5.85 -15.28 -3.40
N ASP A 82 5.49 -15.32 -2.11
CA ASP A 82 4.27 -14.69 -1.59
C ASP A 82 4.39 -13.16 -1.64
N GLN A 83 5.55 -12.61 -1.28
CA GLN A 83 5.82 -11.18 -1.40
C GLN A 83 5.66 -10.70 -2.84
N MET A 84 6.23 -11.44 -3.79
CA MET A 84 6.09 -11.15 -5.21
C MET A 84 4.64 -11.26 -5.68
N THR A 85 3.93 -12.31 -5.28
CA THR A 85 2.52 -12.53 -5.63
C THR A 85 1.64 -11.38 -5.15
N VAL A 86 1.79 -10.97 -3.88
CA VAL A 86 1.02 -9.87 -3.29
C VAL A 86 1.28 -8.57 -4.05
N ILE A 87 2.54 -8.24 -4.33
CA ILE A 87 2.87 -7.02 -5.09
C ILE A 87 2.26 -7.08 -6.48
N GLN A 88 2.42 -8.18 -7.22
CA GLN A 88 1.91 -8.35 -8.58
C GLN A 88 0.38 -8.23 -8.68
N HIS A 89 -0.35 -8.66 -7.65
CA HIS A 89 -1.82 -8.58 -7.65
C HIS A 89 -2.35 -7.25 -7.15
N SER A 90 -1.61 -6.52 -6.31
CA SER A 90 -2.11 -5.33 -5.62
C SER A 90 -1.57 -3.99 -6.15
N TRP A 91 -0.46 -3.98 -6.90
CA TRP A 91 0.23 -2.74 -7.27
C TRP A 91 -0.66 -1.71 -7.97
N MET A 92 -1.49 -2.13 -8.92
CA MET A 92 -2.44 -1.23 -9.59
C MET A 92 -3.45 -0.62 -8.62
N GLY A 93 -4.02 -1.44 -7.74
CA GLY A 93 -4.98 -0.96 -6.75
C GLY A 93 -4.35 0.04 -5.77
N VAL A 94 -3.13 -0.24 -5.31
CA VAL A 94 -2.36 0.66 -4.44
C VAL A 94 -2.05 1.99 -5.15
N MET A 95 -1.62 1.94 -6.41
CA MET A 95 -1.33 3.16 -7.18
C MET A 95 -2.58 4.00 -7.43
N VAL A 96 -3.71 3.38 -7.80
CA VAL A 96 -4.98 4.11 -8.00
C VAL A 96 -5.50 4.74 -6.71
N PHE A 97 -5.31 4.08 -5.57
CA PHE A 97 -5.71 4.64 -4.27
C PHE A 97 -4.82 5.80 -3.81
N ALA A 98 -3.57 5.84 -4.26
CA ALA A 98 -2.60 6.87 -3.90
C ALA A 98 -2.63 8.12 -4.80
N LEU A 99 -3.40 8.08 -5.89
CA LEU A 99 -3.68 9.23 -6.77
C LEU A 99 -4.77 10.13 -6.16
#